data_AF-A0A927PDK8-F1
#
_entry.id   AF-A0A927PDK8-F1
#
_cell.length_a   1.000
_cell.length_b   1.000
_cell.length_c   1.000
_cell.angle_alpha   90.00
_cell.angle_beta   90.00
_cell.angle_gamma   90.00
#
_symmetry.space_group_name_H-M   'P 1'
#
loop_
_entity.id
_entity.type
_entity.pdbx_description
1 polymer ?
#
loop_
_entity_poly.entity_id
_entity_poly.type
_entity_poly.pdbx_seq_one_letter_code
_entity_poly.pdbx_strand_id
1 'polypeptide(L)'
;AGGAEYGTVTLREALSRSLNIATVDLADLIGIETVRNYALRFGIQLSEEDTDLALSLGALTHGVSPASLTGAYCALANGGMRTEYHFITKIESQDGRVIYQYKPAGERVISAASAYMVTDMLKTAASSGSAKALSASGVPIAGKTGTVEDTSGGTKDIWTVAYTPEIAVSAWMGFDNPGNGHAMPSSEGGSGYPARLCAAFIKSVSENLSGSDFIKPDAVKIAMIDRLSLEEDHVVRLSTEKTPPDYILPELFHGDDLPEEFSDFWTPPEAVTDLRVLTADGESPVIAFTPIGKNVEYVLYRHVDGQAQEIAVLSGEPGREIRYADMQQDPRKSASYSIIPRNAILFKNGTLLTGPETPHVDFIPGGFLNKIMGVRTDNAVKTPTDHNTSLFQSLFG
;
A
#
# COMPACT_ATOMS: atom_id res chain seq x y z
N ALA A 1 12.37 7.52 19.31
CA ALA A 1 11.47 6.56 18.62
C ALA A 1 9.99 6.97 18.73
N GLY A 2 9.30 7.22 17.61
CA GLY A 2 7.88 7.66 17.59
C GLY A 2 6.90 6.48 17.68
N GLY A 3 6.13 6.44 18.77
CA GLY A 3 5.13 5.41 19.09
C GLY A 3 3.82 5.52 18.31
N ALA A 4 3.89 5.64 16.99
CA ALA A 4 2.72 5.51 16.13
C ALA A 4 2.62 4.05 15.63
N GLU A 5 1.54 3.36 16.00
CA GLU A 5 1.17 2.08 15.42
C GLU A 5 0.50 2.34 14.07
N TYR A 6 1.09 1.83 12.99
CA TYR A 6 0.60 2.04 11.62
C TYR A 6 -0.26 0.88 11.11
N GLY A 7 -0.49 -0.15 11.92
CA GLY A 7 -1.12 -1.39 11.48
C GLY A 7 -0.32 -2.06 10.36
N THR A 8 -1.03 -2.75 9.47
CA THR A 8 -0.44 -3.35 8.26
C THR A 8 -0.06 -2.26 7.27
N VAL A 9 1.19 -2.29 6.80
CA VAL A 9 1.73 -1.33 5.82
C VAL A 9 2.37 -2.05 4.64
N THR A 10 2.41 -1.39 3.49
CA THR A 10 3.16 -1.92 2.34
C THR A 10 4.67 -1.77 2.56
N LEU A 11 5.47 -2.57 1.85
CA LEU A 11 6.93 -2.44 1.86
C LEU A 11 7.39 -1.05 1.40
N ARG A 12 6.71 -0.46 0.41
CA ARG A 12 6.98 0.91 -0.07
C ARG A 12 6.74 1.94 1.04
N GLU A 13 5.64 1.82 1.76
CA GLU A 13 5.32 2.72 2.87
C GLU A 13 6.34 2.57 4.01
N ALA A 14 6.62 1.33 4.41
CA ALA A 14 7.59 1.01 5.46
C ALA A 14 8.99 1.58 5.14
N LEU A 15 9.50 1.36 3.92
CA LEU A 15 10.81 1.84 3.50
C LEU A 15 10.83 3.37 3.35
N SER A 16 9.82 3.95 2.70
CA SER A 16 9.79 5.40 2.42
C SER A 16 9.68 6.24 3.69
N ARG A 17 8.97 5.74 4.72
CA ARG A 17 8.79 6.42 6.00
C ARG A 17 9.75 5.97 7.09
N SER A 18 10.60 4.97 6.81
CA SER A 18 11.58 4.45 7.76
C SER A 18 10.92 3.84 9.01
N LEU A 19 9.92 2.97 8.82
CA LEU A 19 9.18 2.35 9.92
C LEU A 19 9.96 1.19 10.54
N ASN A 20 10.43 1.38 11.78
CA ASN A 20 11.28 0.41 12.46
C ASN A 20 10.58 -0.93 12.71
N ILE A 21 9.32 -0.91 13.20
CA ILE A 21 8.57 -2.13 13.53
C ILE A 21 8.42 -3.02 12.30
N ALA A 22 7.89 -2.47 11.18
CA ALA A 22 7.75 -3.22 9.94
C ALA A 22 9.09 -3.75 9.37
N THR A 23 10.20 -3.04 9.61
CA THR A 23 11.54 -3.48 9.19
C THR A 23 12.03 -4.66 10.02
N VAL A 24 11.81 -4.64 11.34
CA VAL A 24 12.14 -5.75 12.24
C VAL A 24 11.26 -6.96 11.95
N ASP A 25 9.95 -6.76 11.74
CA ASP A 25 9.00 -7.84 11.40
C ASP A 25 9.41 -8.53 10.08
N LEU A 26 9.82 -7.75 9.07
CA LEU A 26 10.34 -8.32 7.83
C LEU A 26 11.64 -9.09 8.04
N ALA A 27 12.56 -8.56 8.85
CA ALA A 27 13.83 -9.23 9.16
C ALA A 27 13.62 -10.55 9.92
N ASP A 28 12.66 -10.59 10.84
CA ASP A 28 12.25 -11.80 11.54
C ASP A 28 11.62 -12.82 10.57
N LEU A 29 10.72 -12.36 9.69
CA LEU A 29 10.05 -13.19 8.69
C LEU A 29 11.04 -13.88 7.72
N ILE A 30 12.04 -13.16 7.21
CA ILE A 30 13.02 -13.72 6.26
C ILE A 30 14.23 -14.37 6.95
N GLY A 31 14.34 -14.21 8.26
CA GLY A 31 15.46 -14.64 9.08
C GLY A 31 16.68 -13.72 9.00
N ILE A 32 17.31 -13.48 10.16
CA ILE A 32 18.46 -12.57 10.29
C ILE A 32 19.67 -12.99 9.44
N GLU A 33 19.89 -14.29 9.23
CA GLU A 33 20.98 -14.77 8.36
C GLU A 33 20.80 -14.33 6.90
N THR A 34 19.57 -14.22 6.41
CA THR A 34 19.29 -13.68 5.08
C THR A 34 19.73 -12.22 5.00
N VAL A 35 19.42 -11.42 6.03
CA VAL A 35 19.83 -10.01 6.12
C VAL A 35 21.36 -9.89 6.14
N ARG A 36 22.04 -10.67 6.99
CA ARG A 36 23.51 -10.70 7.08
C ARG A 36 24.16 -11.03 5.74
N ASN A 37 23.67 -12.08 5.08
CA ASN A 37 24.17 -12.50 3.77
C ASN A 37 24.03 -11.41 2.71
N TYR A 38 22.91 -10.68 2.68
CA TYR A 38 22.77 -9.55 1.76
C TYR A 38 23.70 -8.39 2.13
N ALA A 39 23.82 -8.01 3.40
CA ALA A 39 24.75 -6.96 3.82
C ALA A 39 26.20 -7.26 3.37
N LEU A 40 26.67 -8.50 3.58
CA LEU A 40 27.99 -8.95 3.12
C LEU A 40 28.13 -8.91 1.60
N ARG A 41 27.11 -9.37 0.85
CA ARG A 41 27.11 -9.30 -0.61
C ARG A 41 27.20 -7.86 -1.12
N PHE A 42 26.60 -6.90 -0.41
CA PHE A 42 26.69 -5.48 -0.74
C PHE A 42 28.02 -4.83 -0.30
N GLY A 43 28.95 -5.58 0.29
CA GLY A 43 30.26 -5.10 0.70
C GLY A 43 30.27 -4.42 2.08
N ILE A 44 29.22 -4.60 2.87
CA ILE A 44 29.18 -4.16 4.27
C ILE A 44 29.88 -5.22 5.11
N GLN A 45 30.88 -4.81 5.89
CA GLN A 45 31.59 -5.69 6.81
C GLN A 45 30.76 -5.87 8.09
N LEU A 46 30.64 -7.12 8.53
CA LEU A 46 29.93 -7.48 9.76
C LEU A 46 30.89 -8.17 10.73
N SER A 47 30.69 -7.94 12.03
CA SER A 47 31.27 -8.73 13.11
C SER A 47 30.58 -10.10 13.21
N GLU A 48 31.25 -11.07 13.84
CA GLU A 48 30.62 -12.33 14.23
C GLU A 48 29.49 -12.11 15.25
N GLU A 49 29.50 -10.98 15.97
CA GLU A 49 28.50 -10.61 16.97
C GLU A 49 27.22 -10.03 16.36
N ASP A 50 27.27 -9.52 15.12
CA ASP A 50 26.14 -8.87 14.41
C ASP A 50 25.12 -9.92 13.94
N THR A 51 24.40 -10.53 14.90
CA THR A 51 23.52 -11.70 14.70
C THR A 51 22.08 -11.47 15.15
N ASP A 52 21.78 -10.34 15.79
CA ASP A 52 20.45 -10.00 16.29
C ASP A 52 19.65 -9.13 15.30
N LEU A 53 18.33 -9.04 15.53
CA LEU A 53 17.42 -8.28 14.67
C LEU A 53 17.70 -6.77 14.66
N ALA A 54 18.43 -6.22 15.65
CA ALA A 54 18.79 -4.80 15.66
C ALA A 54 19.75 -4.45 14.52
N LEU A 55 20.44 -5.43 13.91
CA LEU A 55 21.18 -5.22 12.66
C LEU A 55 20.28 -4.64 11.56
N SER A 56 19.00 -5.04 11.49
CA SER A 56 18.04 -4.49 10.52
C SER A 56 17.75 -3.00 10.72
N LEU A 57 18.05 -2.47 11.92
CA LEU A 57 17.95 -1.06 12.28
C LEU A 57 19.29 -0.31 12.18
N GLY A 58 20.34 -0.99 11.68
CA GLY A 58 21.68 -0.41 11.53
C GLY A 58 22.55 -0.49 12.79
N ALA A 59 22.24 -1.37 13.74
CA ALA A 59 23.12 -1.65 14.88
C ALA A 59 24.29 -2.56 14.43
N LEU A 60 25.35 -1.96 13.88
CA LEU A 60 26.60 -2.66 13.57
C LEU A 60 27.62 -2.45 14.69
N THR A 61 28.29 -3.53 15.11
CA THR A 61 29.33 -3.52 16.15
C THR A 61 30.46 -2.53 15.87
N HIS A 62 30.88 -2.43 14.61
CA HIS A 62 31.98 -1.54 14.19
C HIS A 62 31.54 -0.35 13.32
N GLY A 63 30.24 -0.19 13.12
CA GLY A 63 29.69 0.81 12.20
C GLY A 63 30.06 0.55 10.73
N VAL A 64 29.86 1.58 9.89
CA VAL A 64 30.17 1.52 8.45
C VAL A 64 30.82 2.84 8.01
N SER A 65 31.80 2.77 7.11
CA SER A 65 32.40 3.97 6.55
C SER A 65 31.51 4.58 5.46
N PRO A 66 31.53 5.91 5.26
CA PRO A 66 30.80 6.56 4.17
C PRO A 66 31.14 5.98 2.79
N ALA A 67 32.40 5.60 2.56
CA ALA A 67 32.83 4.99 1.31
C ALA A 67 32.21 3.60 1.07
N SER A 68 32.22 2.73 2.09
CA SER A 68 31.61 1.40 2.02
C SER A 68 30.10 1.51 1.81
N LEU A 69 29.42 2.37 2.56
CA LEU A 69 27.98 2.57 2.42
C LEU A 69 27.60 3.16 1.06
N THR A 70 28.38 4.12 0.54
CA THR A 70 28.18 4.65 -0.82
C THR A 70 28.34 3.54 -1.86
N GLY A 71 29.37 2.70 -1.73
CA GLY A 71 29.61 1.56 -2.61
C GLY A 71 28.44 0.56 -2.64
N ALA A 72 27.83 0.28 -1.48
CA ALA A 72 26.63 -0.55 -1.41
C ALA A 72 25.45 0.05 -2.19
N TYR A 73 25.20 1.36 -2.05
CA TYR A 73 24.13 2.04 -2.79
C TYR A 73 24.43 2.17 -4.30
N CYS A 74 25.70 2.25 -4.71
CA CYS A 74 26.08 2.17 -6.13
C CYS A 74 25.59 0.87 -6.79
N ALA A 75 25.54 -0.24 -6.06
CA ALA A 75 25.02 -1.49 -6.61
C ALA A 75 23.52 -1.39 -6.95
N LEU A 76 22.73 -0.63 -6.19
CA LEU A 76 21.32 -0.37 -6.51
C LEU A 76 21.19 0.51 -7.75
N ALA A 77 21.97 1.60 -7.82
CA ALA A 77 22.02 2.49 -8.98
C ALA A 77 22.41 1.73 -10.27
N ASN A 78 23.35 0.78 -10.16
CA ASN A 78 23.92 0.00 -11.25
C ASN A 78 23.19 -1.35 -11.47
N GLY A 79 21.88 -1.40 -11.29
CA GLY A 79 21.07 -2.58 -11.64
C GLY A 79 21.47 -3.89 -10.94
N GLY A 80 21.97 -3.78 -9.70
CA GLY A 80 22.38 -4.92 -8.86
C GLY A 80 23.82 -5.38 -9.04
N MET A 81 24.66 -4.62 -9.76
CA MET A 81 26.09 -4.92 -9.94
C MET A 81 26.94 -4.12 -8.95
N ARG A 82 27.57 -4.79 -7.98
CA ARG A 82 28.55 -4.18 -7.08
C ARG A 82 29.90 -4.10 -7.79
N THR A 83 30.56 -2.94 -7.69
CA THR A 83 31.93 -2.74 -8.15
C THR A 83 32.75 -2.20 -7.00
N GLU A 84 33.97 -2.68 -6.83
CA GLU A 84 34.89 -2.15 -5.82
C GLU A 84 35.27 -0.69 -6.16
N TYR A 85 35.12 0.20 -5.16
CA TYR A 85 35.51 1.59 -5.31
C TYR A 85 37.04 1.70 -5.36
N HIS A 86 37.54 2.64 -6.15
CA HIS A 86 38.96 2.85 -6.36
C HIS A 86 39.26 4.33 -6.61
N PHE A 87 40.43 4.78 -6.16
CA PHE A 87 40.92 6.14 -6.42
C PHE A 87 42.04 6.15 -7.47
N ILE A 88 42.85 5.09 -7.49
CA ILE A 88 43.97 4.94 -8.43
C ILE A 88 43.45 4.25 -9.68
N THR A 89 43.51 4.91 -10.82
CA THR A 89 43.11 4.34 -12.12
C THR A 89 44.31 3.77 -12.88
N LYS A 90 45.50 4.37 -12.73
CA LYS A 90 46.72 3.97 -13.43
C LYS A 90 47.97 4.40 -12.65
N ILE A 91 49.01 3.57 -12.66
CA ILE A 91 50.36 3.90 -12.18
C ILE A 91 51.33 3.63 -13.31
N GLU A 92 52.16 4.61 -13.66
CA GLU A 92 53.17 4.51 -14.71
C GLU A 92 54.55 4.86 -14.16
N SER A 93 55.60 4.22 -14.67
CA SER A 93 56.97 4.67 -14.44
C SER A 93 57.31 5.88 -15.33
N GLN A 94 58.44 6.54 -15.01
CA GLN A 94 58.94 7.71 -15.74
C GLN A 94 59.15 7.46 -17.24
N ASP A 95 59.45 6.21 -17.64
CA ASP A 95 59.62 5.78 -19.03
C ASP A 95 58.30 5.45 -19.74
N GLY A 96 57.14 5.65 -19.09
CA GLY A 96 55.81 5.41 -19.65
C GLY A 96 55.33 3.96 -19.57
N ARG A 97 56.04 3.07 -18.87
CA ARG A 97 55.55 1.69 -18.65
C ARG A 97 54.44 1.66 -17.61
N VAL A 98 53.30 1.06 -17.97
CA VAL A 98 52.17 0.86 -17.06
C VAL A 98 52.51 -0.21 -16.02
N ILE A 99 52.57 0.18 -14.75
CA ILE A 99 52.81 -0.68 -13.58
C ILE A 99 51.48 -1.24 -13.05
N TYR A 100 50.46 -0.40 -13.03
CA TYR A 100 49.12 -0.76 -12.60
C TYR A 100 48.09 -0.06 -13.48
N GLN A 101 47.00 -0.76 -13.79
CA GLN A 101 45.82 -0.23 -14.46
C GLN A 101 44.62 -0.87 -13.79
N TYR A 102 43.69 -0.04 -13.30
CA TYR A 102 42.44 -0.54 -12.77
C TYR A 102 41.67 -1.28 -13.87
N LYS A 103 41.22 -2.49 -13.55
CA LYS A 103 40.37 -3.30 -14.41
C LYS A 103 39.00 -3.37 -13.76
N PRO A 104 37.96 -2.78 -14.37
CA PRO A 104 36.61 -2.88 -13.85
C PRO A 104 36.20 -4.34 -13.71
N ALA A 105 35.85 -4.75 -12.50
CA ALA A 105 35.27 -6.05 -12.20
C ALA A 105 34.04 -5.82 -11.32
N GLY A 106 32.90 -6.37 -11.74
CA GLY A 106 31.64 -6.25 -11.02
C GLY A 106 31.09 -7.62 -10.66
N GLU A 107 30.43 -7.69 -9.51
CA GLU A 107 29.73 -8.88 -9.02
C GLU A 107 28.21 -8.59 -8.98
N ARG A 108 27.40 -9.54 -9.44
CA ARG A 108 25.94 -9.42 -9.33
C ARG A 108 25.48 -9.80 -7.92
N VAL A 109 25.03 -8.80 -7.17
CA VAL A 109 24.59 -8.97 -5.77
C VAL A 109 23.08 -9.09 -5.64
N ILE A 110 22.32 -8.53 -6.59
CA ILE A 110 20.87 -8.74 -6.75
C ILE A 110 20.49 -8.72 -8.24
N SER A 111 19.26 -9.16 -8.53
CA SER A 111 18.71 -9.03 -9.88
C SER A 111 18.50 -7.56 -10.24
N ALA A 112 18.51 -7.24 -11.54
CA ALA A 112 18.19 -5.89 -12.00
C ALA A 112 16.76 -5.48 -11.62
N ALA A 113 15.81 -6.43 -11.60
CA ALA A 113 14.44 -6.19 -11.20
C ALA A 113 14.34 -5.78 -9.73
N SER A 114 14.99 -6.52 -8.82
CA SER A 114 15.02 -6.17 -7.39
C SER A 114 15.69 -4.82 -7.15
N ALA A 115 16.80 -4.53 -7.84
CA ALA A 115 17.49 -3.25 -7.73
C ALA A 115 16.59 -2.09 -8.16
N TYR A 116 15.85 -2.27 -9.25
CA TYR A 116 14.92 -1.26 -9.76
C TYR A 116 13.73 -1.06 -8.81
N MET A 117 13.10 -2.12 -8.31
CA MET A 117 11.97 -2.01 -7.38
C MET A 117 12.37 -1.34 -6.05
N VAL A 118 13.53 -1.68 -5.48
CA VAL A 118 14.06 -0.99 -4.29
C VAL A 118 14.35 0.48 -4.60
N THR A 119 14.97 0.76 -5.75
CA THR A 119 15.22 2.14 -6.18
C THR A 119 13.93 2.93 -6.34
N ASP A 120 12.89 2.33 -6.89
CA ASP A 120 11.59 2.99 -7.06
C ASP A 120 10.93 3.32 -5.70
N MET A 121 11.00 2.42 -4.72
CA MET A 121 10.58 2.73 -3.35
C MET A 121 11.43 3.84 -2.71
N LEU A 122 12.74 3.86 -2.97
CA LEU A 122 13.64 4.92 -2.50
C LEU A 122 13.41 6.26 -3.21
N LYS A 123 12.87 6.27 -4.44
CA LYS A 123 12.36 7.49 -5.08
C LYS A 123 11.17 8.04 -4.31
N THR A 124 10.25 7.18 -3.83
CA THR A 124 9.15 7.61 -2.94
C THR A 124 9.69 8.24 -1.65
N ALA A 125 10.73 7.65 -1.05
CA ALA A 125 11.40 8.23 0.11
C ALA A 125 11.94 9.66 -0.17
N ALA A 126 12.51 9.88 -1.35
CA ALA A 126 13.09 11.14 -1.78
C ALA A 126 12.07 12.19 -2.26
N SER A 127 10.90 11.77 -2.75
CA SER A 127 9.85 12.68 -3.24
C SER A 127 8.85 13.10 -2.16
N SER A 128 8.47 12.17 -1.28
CA SER A 128 7.37 12.37 -0.33
C SER A 128 7.60 11.71 1.03
N GLY A 129 8.60 10.84 1.17
CA GLY A 129 8.92 10.17 2.43
C GLY A 129 9.99 10.88 3.27
N SER A 130 10.74 10.10 4.05
CA SER A 130 11.69 10.61 5.05
C SER A 130 12.85 11.43 4.45
N ALA A 131 13.18 11.21 3.18
CA ALA A 131 14.27 11.86 2.47
C ALA A 131 13.80 13.00 1.55
N LYS A 132 12.60 13.55 1.75
CA LYS A 132 11.96 14.56 0.88
C LYS A 132 12.83 15.77 0.51
N ALA A 133 13.78 16.16 1.37
CA ALA A 133 14.72 17.25 1.07
C ALA A 133 15.58 17.00 -0.19
N LEU A 134 15.76 15.74 -0.60
CA LEU A 134 16.45 15.35 -1.83
C LEU A 134 15.77 15.86 -3.11
N SER A 135 14.45 16.07 -3.08
CA SER A 135 13.70 16.63 -4.21
C SER A 135 14.20 18.03 -4.65
N ALA A 136 14.87 18.77 -3.76
CA ALA A 136 15.48 20.06 -4.08
C ALA A 136 16.65 19.97 -5.09
N SER A 137 17.14 18.76 -5.39
CA SER A 137 18.17 18.52 -6.41
C SER A 137 17.68 18.84 -7.83
N GLY A 138 16.38 18.70 -8.10
CA GLY A 138 15.78 18.96 -9.41
C GLY A 138 16.00 17.88 -10.47
N VAL A 139 16.52 16.70 -10.08
CA VAL A 139 16.77 15.56 -10.98
C VAL A 139 16.13 14.27 -10.42
N PRO A 140 15.94 13.22 -11.25
CA PRO A 140 15.55 11.91 -10.75
C PRO A 140 16.54 11.39 -9.70
N ILE A 141 16.05 11.18 -8.48
CA ILE A 141 16.88 10.87 -7.33
C ILE A 141 16.19 9.84 -6.44
N ALA A 142 16.97 8.88 -5.96
CA ALA A 142 16.59 7.92 -4.94
C ALA A 142 17.47 8.14 -3.71
N GLY A 143 16.98 7.84 -2.52
CA GLY A 143 17.82 7.94 -1.34
C GLY A 143 17.13 7.59 -0.05
N LYS A 144 17.93 7.42 1.00
CA LYS A 144 17.47 7.04 2.33
C LYS A 144 18.18 7.86 3.40
N THR A 145 17.42 8.18 4.44
CA THR A 145 17.93 8.82 5.66
C THR A 145 18.21 7.77 6.74
N GLY A 146 19.20 8.05 7.58
CA GLY A 146 19.47 7.33 8.83
C GLY A 146 19.62 8.29 10.00
N THR A 147 19.14 7.89 11.17
CA THR A 147 19.23 8.66 12.41
C THR A 147 19.51 7.67 13.52
N VAL A 148 20.58 7.88 14.29
CA VAL A 148 20.88 7.05 15.46
C VAL A 148 20.75 7.90 16.71
N GLU A 149 19.84 7.51 17.60
CA GLU A 149 19.59 8.20 18.87
C GLU A 149 20.70 7.87 19.89
N ASP A 150 21.02 8.83 20.76
CA ASP A 150 21.95 8.63 21.87
C ASP A 150 21.20 8.25 23.15
N THR A 151 21.76 7.32 23.94
CA THR A 151 21.14 6.86 25.20
C THR A 151 21.10 7.92 26.30
N SER A 152 21.97 8.93 26.24
CA SER A 152 22.01 10.07 27.16
C SER A 152 21.16 11.26 26.70
N GLY A 153 20.47 11.11 25.56
CA GLY A 153 19.60 12.12 24.95
C GLY A 153 20.26 12.81 23.75
N GLY A 154 19.47 13.09 22.72
CA GLY A 154 19.94 13.66 21.46
C GLY A 154 20.17 12.62 20.36
N THR A 155 20.82 13.05 19.29
CA THR A 155 21.15 12.25 18.12
C THR A 155 22.67 12.14 18.00
N LYS A 156 23.21 10.91 17.90
CA LYS A 156 24.65 10.67 17.77
C LYS A 156 25.13 10.73 16.32
N ASP A 157 24.35 10.17 15.40
CA ASP A 157 24.70 10.05 13.99
C ASP A 157 23.49 10.40 13.11
N ILE A 158 23.74 11.22 12.09
CA ILE A 158 22.76 11.50 11.04
C ILE A 158 23.36 11.21 9.66
N TRP A 159 22.63 10.44 8.87
CA TRP A 159 23.06 9.95 7.57
C TRP A 159 22.04 10.30 6.50
N THR A 160 22.54 10.56 5.29
CA THR A 160 21.76 10.40 4.06
C THR A 160 22.66 9.77 3.02
N VAL A 161 22.13 8.78 2.31
CA VAL A 161 22.70 8.30 1.06
C VAL A 161 21.70 8.60 -0.05
N ALA A 162 22.16 9.22 -1.12
CA ALA A 162 21.36 9.58 -2.26
C ALA A 162 22.08 9.22 -3.55
N TYR A 163 21.32 8.86 -4.58
CA TYR A 163 21.90 8.49 -5.86
C TYR A 163 20.96 8.78 -7.03
N THR A 164 21.58 8.97 -8.17
CA THR A 164 20.99 9.00 -9.51
C THR A 164 21.49 7.76 -10.27
N PRO A 165 21.11 7.54 -11.54
CA PRO A 165 21.72 6.47 -12.34
C PRO A 165 23.24 6.58 -12.51
N GLU A 166 23.83 7.77 -12.35
CA GLU A 166 25.24 8.05 -12.72
C GLU A 166 26.14 8.36 -11.51
N ILE A 167 25.57 8.82 -10.39
CA ILE A 167 26.35 9.20 -9.20
C ILE A 167 25.62 8.84 -7.91
N ALA A 168 26.38 8.38 -6.91
CA ALA A 168 25.93 8.21 -5.54
C ALA A 168 26.75 9.10 -4.59
N VAL A 169 26.09 9.60 -3.55
CA VAL A 169 26.69 10.45 -2.51
C VAL A 169 26.16 10.04 -1.15
N SER A 170 27.05 9.91 -0.17
CA SER A 170 26.68 9.79 1.24
C SER A 170 27.15 11.02 2.02
N ALA A 171 26.30 11.53 2.90
CA ALA A 171 26.67 12.51 3.91
C ALA A 171 26.43 11.92 5.30
N TRP A 172 27.45 11.98 6.14
CA TRP A 172 27.37 11.70 7.57
C TRP A 172 27.71 12.96 8.34
N MET A 173 27.01 13.18 9.45
CA MET A 173 27.37 14.18 10.44
C MET A 173 27.20 13.57 11.84
N GLY A 174 28.16 13.86 12.70
CA GLY A 174 28.23 13.38 14.07
C GLY A 174 29.47 13.96 14.76
N PHE A 175 29.62 13.66 16.04
CA PHE A 175 30.83 14.01 16.78
C PHE A 175 31.81 12.84 16.77
N ASP A 176 33.11 13.12 16.67
CA ASP A 176 34.16 12.10 16.73
C ASP A 176 34.12 11.29 18.05
N ASN A 177 33.73 11.95 19.14
CA ASN A 177 33.55 11.34 20.46
C ASN A 177 32.13 11.62 20.97
N PRO A 178 31.14 10.79 20.58
CA PRO A 178 29.75 10.95 21.04
C PRO A 178 29.60 10.64 22.53
N GLY A 179 28.67 11.32 23.20
CA GLY A 179 28.42 11.20 24.65
C GLY A 179 28.97 12.37 25.49
N ASN A 180 28.68 12.38 26.80
CA ASN A 180 29.07 13.47 27.73
C ASN A 180 28.64 14.88 27.29
N GLY A 181 27.47 15.01 26.65
CA GLY A 181 26.97 16.28 26.12
C GLY A 181 27.39 16.56 24.67
N HIS A 182 28.18 15.69 24.04
CA HIS A 182 28.45 15.71 22.59
C HIS A 182 27.41 14.90 21.83
N ALA A 183 26.19 15.45 21.75
CA ALA A 183 25.12 14.94 20.92
C ALA A 183 24.47 16.09 20.16
N MET A 184 23.98 15.82 18.96
CA MET A 184 23.13 16.77 18.25
C MET A 184 21.76 16.83 18.94
N PRO A 185 21.00 17.93 18.81
CA PRO A 185 19.64 18.00 19.32
C PRO A 185 18.77 16.87 18.78
N SER A 186 17.85 16.31 19.58
CA SER A 186 16.96 15.23 19.13
C SER A 186 16.04 15.60 17.96
N SER A 187 15.90 16.90 17.67
CA SER A 187 15.17 17.40 16.49
C SER A 187 15.96 17.21 15.19
N GLU A 188 17.28 16.98 15.28
CA GLU A 188 18.13 16.73 14.13
C GLU A 188 18.14 15.25 13.77
N GLY A 189 18.01 14.99 12.48
CA GLY A 189 17.98 13.65 11.90
C GLY A 189 18.53 13.65 10.48
N GLY A 190 18.64 12.46 9.88
CA GLY A 190 19.13 12.32 8.51
C GLY A 190 18.36 13.16 7.48
N SER A 191 17.08 13.44 7.73
CA SER A 191 16.21 14.26 6.86
C SER A 191 16.57 15.75 6.81
N GLY A 192 17.43 16.22 7.73
CA GLY A 192 17.85 17.61 7.86
C GLY A 192 19.09 17.93 7.02
N TYR A 193 20.19 18.25 7.71
CA TYR A 193 21.43 18.73 7.08
C TYR A 193 22.04 17.75 6.05
N PRO A 194 22.16 16.44 6.32
CA PRO A 194 22.76 15.50 5.35
C PRO A 194 21.97 15.44 4.05
N ALA A 195 20.64 15.34 4.12
CA ALA A 195 19.79 15.30 2.92
C ALA A 195 19.90 16.58 2.10
N ARG A 196 19.93 17.76 2.73
CA ARG A 196 20.13 19.03 2.03
C ARG A 196 21.51 19.14 1.40
N LEU A 197 22.55 18.63 2.06
CA LEU A 197 23.91 18.62 1.51
C LEU A 197 24.01 17.72 0.28
N CYS A 198 23.46 16.50 0.35
CA CYS A 198 23.38 15.59 -0.80
C CYS A 198 22.62 16.25 -1.97
N ALA A 199 21.47 16.87 -1.70
CA ALA A 199 20.66 17.54 -2.72
C ALA A 199 21.43 18.70 -3.39
N ALA A 200 22.10 19.54 -2.59
CA ALA A 200 22.89 20.66 -3.08
C ALA A 200 24.09 20.20 -3.92
N PHE A 201 24.79 19.14 -3.49
CA PHE A 201 25.90 18.57 -4.24
C PHE A 201 25.45 18.00 -5.58
N ILE A 202 24.41 17.15 -5.59
CA ILE A 202 23.88 16.57 -6.83
C ILE A 202 23.41 17.68 -7.78
N LYS A 203 22.72 18.70 -7.25
CA LYS A 203 22.33 19.88 -8.03
C LYS A 203 23.54 20.57 -8.66
N SER A 204 24.62 20.78 -7.90
CA SER A 204 25.82 21.47 -8.41
C SER A 204 26.55 20.73 -9.53
N VAL A 205 26.37 19.41 -9.62
CA VAL A 205 26.98 18.59 -10.68
C VAL A 205 25.98 18.14 -11.74
N SER A 206 24.71 18.49 -11.61
CA SER A 206 23.61 17.99 -12.45
C SER A 206 23.78 18.30 -13.94
N GLU A 207 24.42 19.42 -14.28
CA GLU A 207 24.72 19.79 -15.67
C GLU A 207 25.71 18.83 -16.36
N ASN A 208 26.46 18.04 -15.58
CA ASN A 208 27.39 17.02 -16.09
C ASN A 208 26.76 15.62 -16.13
N LEU A 209 25.53 15.47 -15.65
CA LEU A 209 24.79 14.22 -15.68
C LEU A 209 23.83 14.22 -16.87
N SER A 210 23.42 13.04 -17.34
CA SER A 210 22.41 12.92 -18.40
C SER A 210 21.03 13.46 -18.00
N GLY A 211 20.75 13.54 -16.69
CA GLY A 211 19.43 13.88 -16.14
C GLY A 211 18.37 12.79 -16.35
N SER A 212 18.77 11.61 -16.86
CA SER A 212 17.86 10.50 -17.14
C SER A 212 17.33 9.86 -15.86
N ASP A 213 16.14 9.28 -15.95
CA ASP A 213 15.59 8.43 -14.89
C ASP A 213 16.21 7.02 -14.95
N PHE A 214 16.00 6.22 -13.90
CA PHE A 214 16.42 4.84 -13.83
C PHE A 214 15.72 3.99 -14.91
N ILE A 215 16.47 3.08 -15.55
CA ILE A 215 15.94 2.25 -16.63
C ILE A 215 15.20 1.05 -16.03
N LYS A 216 13.89 0.96 -16.30
CA LYS A 216 13.05 -0.17 -15.87
C LYS A 216 13.41 -1.45 -16.63
N PRO A 217 13.83 -2.54 -15.95
CA PRO A 217 14.07 -3.82 -16.59
C PRO A 217 12.78 -4.44 -17.17
N ASP A 218 12.92 -5.26 -18.21
CA ASP A 218 11.77 -5.95 -18.85
C ASP A 218 11.04 -6.90 -17.91
N ALA A 219 11.77 -7.49 -16.95
CA ALA A 219 11.22 -8.37 -15.91
C ALA A 219 10.32 -7.63 -14.92
N VAL A 220 10.38 -6.29 -14.85
CA VAL A 220 9.49 -5.49 -13.98
C VAL A 220 8.25 -5.07 -14.76
N LYS A 221 7.08 -5.45 -14.24
CA LYS A 221 5.76 -5.12 -14.80
C LYS A 221 5.04 -4.13 -13.89
N ILE A 222 4.12 -3.37 -14.48
CA ILE A 222 3.23 -2.47 -13.74
C ILE A 222 1.86 -3.15 -13.72
N ALA A 223 1.28 -3.35 -12.54
CA ALA A 223 -0.09 -3.80 -12.38
C ALA A 223 -0.95 -2.64 -11.84
N MET A 224 -2.19 -2.56 -12.31
CA MET A 224 -3.19 -1.62 -11.80
C MET A 224 -3.95 -2.31 -10.68
N ILE A 225 -3.55 -2.04 -9.43
CA ILE A 225 -4.14 -2.66 -8.25
C ILE A 225 -5.25 -1.80 -7.66
N ASP A 226 -6.17 -2.45 -6.97
CA ASP A 226 -7.25 -1.79 -6.25
C ASP A 226 -6.77 -1.30 -4.88
N ARG A 227 -6.81 0.02 -4.68
CA ARG A 227 -6.39 0.65 -3.42
C ARG A 227 -7.27 0.22 -2.25
N LEU A 228 -8.58 0.09 -2.46
CA LEU A 228 -9.49 -0.23 -1.37
C LEU A 228 -9.24 -1.63 -0.82
N SER A 229 -9.06 -2.63 -1.69
CA SER A 229 -8.64 -3.98 -1.29
C SER A 229 -7.32 -3.97 -0.51
N LEU A 230 -6.35 -3.14 -0.91
CA LEU A 230 -5.08 -3.03 -0.21
C LEU A 230 -5.22 -2.39 1.18
N GLU A 231 -6.07 -1.37 1.32
CA GLU A 231 -6.24 -0.61 2.56
C GLU A 231 -7.15 -1.33 3.58
N GLU A 232 -8.26 -1.93 3.12
CA GLU A 232 -9.29 -2.52 3.99
C GLU A 232 -9.09 -4.01 4.26
N ASP A 233 -8.63 -4.76 3.26
CA ASP A 233 -8.43 -6.21 3.37
C ASP A 233 -6.95 -6.58 3.52
N HIS A 234 -6.03 -5.65 3.27
CA HIS A 234 -4.59 -5.91 3.20
C HIS A 234 -4.21 -6.98 2.17
N VAL A 235 -4.99 -7.09 1.09
CA VAL A 235 -4.75 -8.01 -0.02
C VAL A 235 -4.55 -7.24 -1.31
N VAL A 236 -3.45 -7.55 -2.00
CA VAL A 236 -3.17 -7.00 -3.34
C VAL A 236 -4.09 -7.69 -4.34
N ARG A 237 -5.04 -6.93 -4.90
CA ARG A 237 -5.92 -7.40 -5.99
C ARG A 237 -5.88 -6.43 -7.15
N LEU A 238 -6.06 -6.94 -8.35
CA LEU A 238 -6.20 -6.15 -9.57
C LEU A 238 -7.48 -5.30 -9.53
N SER A 239 -7.36 -4.08 -10.03
CA SER A 239 -8.52 -3.23 -10.34
C SER A 239 -9.35 -3.83 -11.49
N THR A 240 -10.63 -3.46 -11.54
CA THR A 240 -11.58 -3.86 -12.58
C THR A 240 -12.02 -2.65 -13.39
N GLU A 241 -12.74 -2.87 -14.50
CA GLU A 241 -13.36 -1.77 -15.27
C GLU A 241 -14.34 -0.91 -14.44
N LYS A 242 -14.87 -1.44 -13.33
CA LYS A 242 -15.77 -0.73 -12.42
C LYS A 242 -15.05 -0.02 -11.28
N THR A 243 -13.75 -0.26 -11.10
CA THR A 243 -12.94 0.42 -10.09
C THR A 243 -12.85 1.91 -10.45
N PRO A 244 -13.29 2.83 -9.57
CA PRO A 244 -13.19 4.25 -9.88
C PRO A 244 -11.73 4.69 -10.01
N PRO A 245 -11.40 5.66 -10.88
CA PRO A 245 -10.02 6.07 -11.13
C PRO A 245 -9.23 6.42 -9.87
N ASP A 246 -9.88 7.06 -8.89
CA ASP A 246 -9.25 7.42 -7.62
C ASP A 246 -8.83 6.20 -6.79
N TYR A 247 -9.38 5.01 -7.02
CA TYR A 247 -9.02 3.77 -6.34
C TYR A 247 -8.06 2.89 -7.14
N ILE A 248 -7.67 3.30 -8.35
CA ILE A 248 -6.66 2.60 -9.14
C ILE A 248 -5.28 3.07 -8.70
N LEU A 249 -4.43 2.12 -8.28
CA LEU A 249 -3.05 2.37 -7.90
C LEU A 249 -2.11 1.59 -8.82
N PRO A 250 -1.25 2.24 -9.63
CA PRO A 250 -0.20 1.54 -10.35
C PRO A 250 0.91 1.13 -9.37
N GLU A 251 1.33 -0.13 -9.41
CA GLU A 251 2.45 -0.62 -8.60
C GLU A 251 3.33 -1.60 -9.40
N LEU A 252 4.61 -1.65 -9.04
CA LEU A 252 5.63 -2.50 -9.66
C LEU A 252 5.62 -3.90 -9.07
N PHE A 253 5.71 -4.89 -9.95
CA PHE A 253 5.87 -6.30 -9.60
C PHE A 253 6.97 -6.93 -10.45
N HIS A 254 7.61 -7.95 -9.89
CA HIS A 254 8.36 -8.89 -10.73
C HIS A 254 7.35 -9.61 -11.64
N GLY A 255 7.74 -9.89 -12.89
CA GLY A 255 6.83 -10.48 -13.88
C GLY A 255 6.30 -11.85 -13.49
N ASP A 256 7.03 -12.58 -12.65
CA ASP A 256 6.64 -13.88 -12.12
C ASP A 256 5.74 -13.79 -10.88
N ASP A 257 5.60 -12.60 -10.29
CA ASP A 257 4.89 -12.33 -9.03
C ASP A 257 3.72 -11.35 -9.24
N LEU A 258 3.11 -11.35 -10.43
CA LEU A 258 1.95 -10.53 -10.72
C LEU A 258 0.72 -11.03 -9.94
N PRO A 259 -0.11 -10.13 -9.38
CA PRO A 259 -1.38 -10.53 -8.79
C PRO A 259 -2.33 -11.04 -9.88
N GLU A 260 -3.09 -12.09 -9.57
CA GLU A 260 -4.05 -12.71 -10.50
C GLU A 260 -5.51 -12.44 -10.10
N GLU A 261 -5.76 -12.18 -8.81
CA GLU A 261 -7.12 -11.96 -8.29
C GLU A 261 -7.60 -10.53 -8.55
N PHE A 262 -8.85 -10.39 -8.98
CA PHE A 262 -9.52 -9.10 -9.14
C PHE A 262 -10.30 -8.72 -7.89
N SER A 263 -10.38 -7.42 -7.62
CA SER A 263 -11.14 -6.86 -6.50
C SER A 263 -12.65 -7.06 -6.69
N ASP A 264 -13.32 -7.53 -5.64
CA ASP A 264 -14.77 -7.73 -5.57
C ASP A 264 -15.52 -6.51 -5.01
N PHE A 265 -14.81 -5.51 -4.47
CA PHE A 265 -15.38 -4.26 -3.94
C PHE A 265 -16.23 -3.47 -4.94
N TRP A 266 -16.05 -3.71 -6.23
CA TRP A 266 -16.70 -2.97 -7.32
C TRP A 266 -17.74 -3.81 -8.07
N THR A 267 -18.17 -4.92 -7.46
CA THR A 267 -19.19 -5.82 -8.00
C THR A 267 -20.58 -5.51 -7.39
N PRO A 268 -21.68 -5.89 -8.06
CA PRO A 268 -23.02 -5.83 -7.46
C PRO A 268 -23.04 -6.58 -6.11
N PRO A 269 -23.52 -5.96 -5.03
CA PRO A 269 -23.65 -6.64 -3.74
C PRO A 269 -24.50 -7.91 -3.81
N GLU A 270 -24.22 -8.87 -2.94
CA GLU A 270 -25.02 -10.08 -2.81
C GLU A 270 -26.42 -9.81 -2.24
N ALA A 271 -27.38 -10.65 -2.61
CA ALA A 271 -28.75 -10.60 -2.10
C ALA A 271 -28.76 -10.90 -0.60
N VAL A 272 -29.53 -10.14 0.19
CA VAL A 272 -29.84 -10.54 1.57
C VAL A 272 -30.72 -11.80 1.53
N THR A 273 -30.31 -12.85 2.23
CA THR A 273 -31.00 -14.15 2.20
C THR A 273 -31.87 -14.44 3.42
N ASP A 274 -31.74 -13.65 4.50
CA ASP A 274 -32.32 -13.94 5.82
C ASP A 274 -33.31 -12.87 6.30
N LEU A 275 -33.82 -12.04 5.39
CA LEU A 275 -34.81 -11.01 5.70
C LEU A 275 -36.03 -11.63 6.40
N ARG A 276 -36.40 -11.05 7.54
CA ARG A 276 -37.56 -11.48 8.33
C ARG A 276 -38.24 -10.32 9.03
N VAL A 277 -39.52 -10.50 9.34
CA VAL A 277 -40.31 -9.58 10.15
C VAL A 277 -40.58 -10.23 11.50
N LEU A 278 -40.18 -9.55 12.57
CA LEU A 278 -40.39 -9.93 13.97
C LEU A 278 -41.51 -9.05 14.54
N THR A 279 -42.53 -9.65 15.12
CA THR A 279 -43.68 -8.93 15.70
C THR A 279 -44.17 -9.61 16.97
N ALA A 280 -44.56 -8.83 17.98
CA ALA A 280 -45.49 -9.25 19.03
C ALA A 280 -46.89 -8.64 18.78
N ASP A 281 -47.94 -9.21 19.38
CA ASP A 281 -49.32 -8.82 19.12
C ASP A 281 -49.55 -7.32 19.34
N GLY A 282 -49.96 -6.61 18.28
CA GLY A 282 -50.28 -5.18 18.34
C GLY A 282 -49.08 -4.23 18.31
N GLU A 283 -47.86 -4.75 18.12
CA GLU A 283 -46.65 -3.94 18.00
C GLU A 283 -46.27 -3.64 16.54
N SER A 284 -45.51 -2.57 16.33
CA SER A 284 -44.94 -2.21 15.03
C SER A 284 -43.99 -3.31 14.54
N PRO A 285 -43.96 -3.62 13.23
CA PRO A 285 -43.08 -4.63 12.69
C PRO A 285 -41.61 -4.26 12.86
N VAL A 286 -40.82 -5.22 13.32
CA VAL A 286 -39.36 -5.12 13.42
C VAL A 286 -38.73 -5.96 12.31
N ILE A 287 -38.14 -5.30 11.32
CA ILE A 287 -37.46 -5.91 10.21
C ILE A 287 -36.05 -6.31 10.69
N ALA A 288 -35.68 -7.56 10.49
CA ALA A 288 -34.36 -8.07 10.82
C ALA A 288 -33.72 -8.75 9.62
N PHE A 289 -32.41 -8.55 9.45
CA PHE A 289 -31.59 -9.22 8.44
C PHE A 289 -30.12 -9.08 8.78
N THR A 290 -29.27 -9.87 8.13
CA THR A 290 -27.82 -9.84 8.33
C THR A 290 -27.12 -9.23 7.12
N PRO A 291 -26.38 -8.11 7.28
CA PRO A 291 -25.48 -7.60 6.24
C PRO A 291 -24.46 -8.65 5.79
N ILE A 292 -24.17 -8.70 4.49
CA ILE A 292 -23.23 -9.64 3.87
C ILE A 292 -21.92 -8.94 3.49
N GLY A 293 -22.00 -7.83 2.76
CA GLY A 293 -20.82 -7.13 2.23
C GLY A 293 -20.39 -5.93 3.06
N LYS A 294 -19.08 -5.66 3.11
CA LYS A 294 -18.52 -4.37 3.54
C LYS A 294 -18.88 -3.30 2.51
N ASN A 295 -19.01 -2.03 2.93
CA ASN A 295 -19.30 -0.92 2.03
C ASN A 295 -20.61 -1.08 1.22
N VAL A 296 -21.60 -1.79 1.79
CA VAL A 296 -22.93 -1.98 1.22
C VAL A 296 -23.96 -1.21 2.05
N GLU A 297 -24.82 -0.48 1.36
CA GLU A 297 -26.05 0.08 1.92
C GLU A 297 -27.23 -0.82 1.54
N TYR A 298 -28.15 -1.03 2.48
CA TYR A 298 -29.34 -1.86 2.31
C TYR A 298 -30.56 -0.95 2.32
N VAL A 299 -31.14 -0.73 1.14
CA VAL A 299 -32.32 0.12 0.97
C VAL A 299 -33.56 -0.71 1.27
N LEU A 300 -34.22 -0.40 2.39
CA LEU A 300 -35.41 -1.09 2.87
C LEU A 300 -36.66 -0.44 2.28
N TYR A 301 -37.46 -1.25 1.59
CA TYR A 301 -38.74 -0.86 1.03
C TYR A 301 -39.88 -1.49 1.81
N ARG A 302 -40.92 -0.68 2.03
CA ARG A 302 -42.25 -1.14 2.43
C ARG A 302 -43.18 -1.07 1.24
N HIS A 303 -43.95 -2.12 1.03
CA HIS A 303 -44.95 -2.21 -0.02
C HIS A 303 -46.35 -2.28 0.59
N VAL A 304 -47.22 -1.35 0.21
CA VAL A 304 -48.63 -1.31 0.61
C VAL A 304 -49.47 -1.12 -0.64
N ASP A 305 -50.49 -1.97 -0.83
CA ASP A 305 -51.39 -1.93 -2.00
C ASP A 305 -50.64 -1.90 -3.35
N GLY A 306 -49.49 -2.59 -3.42
CA GLY A 306 -48.64 -2.67 -4.61
C GLY A 306 -47.73 -1.47 -4.86
N GLN A 307 -47.69 -0.47 -3.97
CA GLN A 307 -46.78 0.67 -4.05
C GLN A 307 -45.59 0.49 -3.12
N ALA A 308 -44.37 0.61 -3.67
CA ALA A 308 -43.12 0.58 -2.92
C ALA A 308 -42.77 1.97 -2.37
N GLN A 309 -42.40 2.04 -1.10
CA GLN A 309 -41.89 3.22 -0.44
C GLN A 309 -40.54 2.89 0.22
N GLU A 310 -39.49 3.64 -0.10
CA GLU A 310 -38.24 3.59 0.66
C GLU A 310 -38.50 4.12 2.08
N ILE A 311 -38.23 3.29 3.08
CA ILE A 311 -38.48 3.63 4.50
C ILE A 311 -37.19 3.77 5.31
N ALA A 312 -36.09 3.16 4.85
CA ALA A 312 -34.78 3.30 5.46
C ALA A 312 -33.64 2.94 4.50
N VAL A 313 -32.47 3.54 4.73
CA VAL A 313 -31.18 3.05 4.20
C VAL A 313 -30.36 2.61 5.40
N LEU A 314 -29.98 1.35 5.43
CA LEU A 314 -29.31 0.71 6.56
C LEU A 314 -27.90 0.28 6.18
N SER A 315 -26.98 0.31 7.13
CA SER A 315 -25.61 -0.20 6.96
C SER A 315 -25.17 -0.85 8.27
N GLY A 316 -24.37 -1.91 8.20
CA GLY A 316 -23.86 -2.58 9.39
C GLY A 316 -22.68 -3.48 9.08
N GLU A 317 -22.02 -3.96 10.14
CA GLU A 317 -20.93 -4.92 10.01
C GLU A 317 -21.44 -6.25 9.41
N PRO A 318 -20.74 -6.81 8.41
CA PRO A 318 -21.04 -8.15 7.89
C PRO A 318 -21.19 -9.19 9.00
N GLY A 319 -22.25 -10.00 8.93
CA GLY A 319 -22.54 -11.05 9.91
C GLY A 319 -23.19 -10.56 11.21
N ARG A 320 -23.37 -9.24 11.42
CA ARG A 320 -24.09 -8.70 12.57
C ARG A 320 -25.51 -8.27 12.20
N GLU A 321 -26.49 -8.97 12.75
CA GLU A 321 -27.91 -8.70 12.52
C GLU A 321 -28.28 -7.24 12.81
N ILE A 322 -28.94 -6.61 11.83
CA ILE A 322 -29.60 -5.31 11.99
C ILE A 322 -31.06 -5.54 12.34
N ARG A 323 -31.60 -4.70 13.22
CA ARG A 323 -33.04 -4.63 13.52
C ARG A 323 -33.54 -3.21 13.29
N TYR A 324 -34.61 -3.06 12.52
CA TYR A 324 -35.25 -1.79 12.22
C TYR A 324 -36.74 -1.87 12.56
N ALA A 325 -37.24 -0.97 13.42
CA ALA A 325 -38.65 -0.90 13.77
C ALA A 325 -39.37 0.11 12.85
N ASP A 326 -40.32 -0.36 12.04
CA ASP A 326 -41.13 0.51 11.19
C ASP A 326 -42.32 1.08 11.99
N MET A 327 -42.06 2.18 12.68
CA MET A 327 -43.05 2.89 13.50
C MET A 327 -44.13 3.63 12.69
N GLN A 328 -43.98 3.71 11.36
CA GLN A 328 -44.94 4.37 10.48
C GLN A 328 -45.97 3.40 9.90
N GLN A 329 -45.76 2.09 10.03
CA GLN A 329 -46.69 1.10 9.52
C GLN A 329 -47.96 1.06 10.38
N ASP A 330 -49.13 1.10 9.73
CA ASP A 330 -50.40 0.86 10.42
C ASP A 330 -50.45 -0.62 10.85
N PRO A 331 -50.49 -0.93 12.16
CA PRO A 331 -50.47 -2.30 12.64
C PRO A 331 -51.73 -3.10 12.27
N ARG A 332 -52.74 -2.45 11.66
CA ARG A 332 -53.99 -3.07 11.18
C ARG A 332 -54.00 -3.32 9.68
N LYS A 333 -52.99 -2.86 8.93
CA LYS A 333 -52.87 -3.09 7.49
C LYS A 333 -51.74 -4.08 7.19
N SER A 334 -51.98 -4.94 6.20
CA SER A 334 -50.91 -5.77 5.65
C SER A 334 -49.91 -4.90 4.89
N ALA A 335 -48.64 -5.26 4.98
CA ALA A 335 -47.57 -4.72 4.16
C ALA A 335 -46.58 -5.84 3.83
N SER A 336 -45.76 -5.66 2.80
CA SER A 336 -44.60 -6.53 2.58
C SER A 336 -43.32 -5.73 2.59
N TYR A 337 -42.21 -6.33 2.99
CA TYR A 337 -40.90 -5.70 3.06
C TYR A 337 -39.91 -6.38 2.13
N SER A 338 -39.07 -5.58 1.48
CA SER A 338 -37.96 -6.07 0.66
C SER A 338 -36.73 -5.17 0.85
N ILE A 339 -35.55 -5.71 0.55
CA ILE A 339 -34.29 -4.98 0.60
C ILE A 339 -33.62 -5.01 -0.77
N ILE A 340 -33.11 -3.87 -1.21
CA ILE A 340 -32.20 -3.77 -2.35
C ILE A 340 -30.83 -3.34 -1.82
N PRO A 341 -29.81 -4.22 -1.83
CA PRO A 341 -28.46 -3.84 -1.45
C PRO A 341 -27.81 -3.03 -2.58
N ARG A 342 -27.00 -2.03 -2.23
CA ARG A 342 -26.25 -1.20 -3.19
C ARG A 342 -24.84 -0.90 -2.71
N ASN A 343 -23.92 -0.74 -3.65
CA ASN A 343 -22.55 -0.34 -3.35
C ASN A 343 -22.53 1.12 -2.84
N ALA A 344 -22.14 1.31 -1.58
CA ALA A 344 -22.24 2.61 -0.91
C ALA A 344 -21.25 3.64 -1.50
N ILE A 345 -20.03 3.19 -1.84
CA ILE A 345 -18.95 4.05 -2.34
C ILE A 345 -19.30 4.55 -3.74
N LEU A 346 -19.71 3.65 -4.63
CA LEU A 346 -20.13 4.01 -5.98
C LEU A 346 -21.35 4.94 -5.94
N PHE A 347 -22.33 4.65 -5.08
CA PHE A 347 -23.52 5.49 -4.95
C PHE A 347 -23.18 6.91 -4.51
N LYS A 348 -22.29 7.06 -3.52
CA LYS A 348 -21.78 8.37 -3.08
C LYS A 348 -21.09 9.15 -4.21
N ASN A 349 -20.48 8.45 -5.15
CA ASN A 349 -19.85 9.01 -6.34
C ASN A 349 -20.80 9.13 -7.54
N GLY A 350 -22.12 8.97 -7.33
CA GLY A 350 -23.14 9.15 -8.35
C GLY A 350 -23.36 7.95 -9.28
N THR A 351 -22.74 6.80 -9.00
CA THR A 351 -22.90 5.56 -9.77
C THR A 351 -23.78 4.57 -9.01
N LEU A 352 -24.95 4.25 -9.56
CA LEU A 352 -25.82 3.25 -8.94
C LEU A 352 -25.39 1.84 -9.36
N LEU A 353 -24.96 1.04 -8.37
CA LEU A 353 -24.69 -0.38 -8.55
C LEU A 353 -25.42 -1.17 -7.46
N THR A 354 -26.47 -1.90 -7.84
CA THR A 354 -27.34 -2.64 -6.91
C THR A 354 -27.18 -4.14 -7.09
N GLY A 355 -27.32 -4.86 -5.99
CA GLY A 355 -27.61 -6.29 -6.00
C GLY A 355 -29.09 -6.56 -6.28
N PRO A 356 -29.48 -7.85 -6.31
CA PRO A 356 -30.88 -8.24 -6.49
C PRO A 356 -31.72 -7.86 -5.25
N GLU A 357 -32.98 -7.53 -5.49
CA GLU A 357 -33.97 -7.35 -4.44
C GLU A 357 -34.27 -8.68 -3.74
N THR A 358 -34.44 -8.65 -2.42
CA THR A 358 -34.86 -9.82 -1.67
C THR A 358 -36.28 -10.27 -2.05
N PRO A 359 -36.64 -11.55 -1.84
CA PRO A 359 -38.04 -11.92 -1.75
C PRO A 359 -38.79 -11.03 -0.75
N HIS A 360 -40.05 -10.78 -1.04
CA HIS A 360 -40.91 -10.00 -0.16
C HIS A 360 -41.27 -10.81 1.09
N VAL A 361 -41.23 -10.16 2.25
CA VAL A 361 -41.66 -10.75 3.52
C VAL A 361 -42.89 -10.01 4.03
N ASP A 362 -44.00 -10.74 4.15
CA ASP A 362 -45.28 -10.17 4.55
C ASP A 362 -45.37 -9.92 6.05
N PHE A 363 -45.87 -8.74 6.40
CA PHE A 363 -46.47 -8.43 7.69
C PHE A 363 -47.99 -8.54 7.57
N ILE A 364 -48.58 -9.49 8.30
CA ILE A 364 -50.02 -9.68 8.38
C ILE A 364 -50.48 -9.37 9.81
N PRO A 365 -51.32 -8.33 10.01
CA PRO A 365 -51.94 -8.04 11.29
C PRO A 365 -52.65 -9.27 11.89
N GLY A 366 -52.37 -9.59 13.15
CA GLY A 366 -52.98 -10.73 13.83
C GLY A 366 -54.50 -10.57 14.05
N GLY A 367 -55.28 -11.56 13.59
CA GLY A 367 -56.68 -11.75 13.98
C GLY A 367 -56.86 -13.00 14.83
N PHE A 368 -57.30 -12.84 16.08
CA PHE A 368 -57.80 -13.78 17.12
C PHE A 368 -57.17 -15.18 17.34
N LEU A 369 -56.26 -15.69 16.50
CA LEU A 369 -55.58 -16.97 16.70
C LEU A 369 -54.12 -16.86 16.21
N ASN A 370 -53.27 -16.32 17.07
CA ASN A 370 -51.84 -16.11 16.90
C ASN A 370 -51.09 -17.31 16.29
N LYS A 371 -50.89 -17.29 14.97
CA LYS A 371 -49.86 -18.07 14.28
C LYS A 371 -49.30 -17.27 13.11
N ILE A 372 -47.97 -17.22 13.05
CA ILE A 372 -47.18 -16.79 11.89
C ILE A 372 -47.51 -17.75 10.75
N MET A 373 -48.24 -17.31 9.74
CA MET A 373 -48.44 -18.05 8.50
C MET A 373 -47.30 -17.70 7.54
N GLY A 374 -46.20 -18.45 7.63
CA GLY A 374 -45.24 -18.77 6.57
C GLY A 374 -44.67 -17.66 5.66
N VAL A 375 -43.36 -17.75 5.40
CA VAL A 375 -42.71 -17.06 4.27
C VAL A 375 -43.40 -17.46 2.98
N ARG A 376 -44.01 -16.52 2.25
CA ARG A 376 -44.42 -16.74 0.87
C ARG A 376 -43.30 -16.23 -0.04
N THR A 377 -42.35 -17.10 -0.37
CA THR A 377 -41.46 -16.85 -1.50
C THR A 377 -42.29 -17.00 -2.77
N ASP A 378 -42.72 -15.89 -3.36
CA ASP A 378 -43.23 -15.94 -4.72
C ASP A 378 -42.05 -16.32 -5.63
N ASN A 379 -41.96 -17.61 -5.93
CA ASN A 379 -41.12 -18.14 -7.01
C ASN A 379 -41.66 -17.61 -8.34
N ALA A 380 -41.27 -16.39 -8.68
CA ALA A 380 -41.30 -15.89 -10.03
C ALA A 380 -40.00 -15.12 -10.26
N VAL A 381 -38.93 -15.87 -10.60
CA VAL A 381 -37.82 -15.31 -11.35
C VAL A 381 -38.41 -14.76 -12.65
N LYS A 382 -38.75 -13.47 -12.66
CA LYS A 382 -38.79 -12.71 -13.91
C LYS A 382 -37.34 -12.35 -14.20
N THR A 383 -36.71 -13.18 -15.00
CA THR A 383 -35.55 -12.79 -15.79
C THR A 383 -35.84 -11.40 -16.38
N PRO A 384 -34.94 -10.42 -16.27
CA PRO A 384 -35.06 -9.20 -17.03
C PRO A 384 -35.18 -9.60 -18.50
N THR A 385 -36.28 -9.19 -19.11
CA THR A 385 -36.45 -9.33 -20.55
C THR A 385 -35.41 -8.42 -21.19
N ASP A 386 -34.45 -9.04 -21.88
CA ASP A 386 -33.62 -8.38 -22.87
C ASP A 386 -34.53 -7.79 -23.96
N HIS A 387 -34.94 -6.54 -23.75
CA HIS A 387 -35.52 -5.70 -24.78
C HIS A 387 -34.90 -4.32 -24.73
N ASN A 388 -33.66 -4.24 -25.24
CA ASN A 388 -33.29 -3.20 -26.21
C ASN A 388 -32.04 -3.61 -27.02
N THR A 389 -32.14 -4.73 -27.74
CA THR A 389 -31.37 -4.95 -28.97
C THR A 389 -32.16 -4.39 -30.14
N SER A 390 -31.97 -3.11 -30.45
CA SER A 390 -32.30 -2.51 -31.75
C SER A 390 -31.85 -1.05 -31.78
N LEU A 391 -30.57 -0.82 -32.10
CA LEU A 391 -30.12 0.30 -32.95
C LEU A 391 -28.60 0.15 -33.21
N PHE A 392 -28.25 -0.91 -33.93
CA PHE A 392 -27.08 -0.92 -34.80
C PHE A 392 -27.58 -1.08 -36.23
N GLN A 393 -27.72 0.04 -36.93
CA GLN A 393 -27.62 0.07 -38.39
C GLN A 393 -26.55 1.10 -38.76
N SER A 394 -25.42 0.56 -39.22
CA SER A 394 -24.68 0.99 -40.41
C SER A 394 -24.29 2.46 -40.54
N LEU A 395 -23.02 2.77 -40.24
CA LEU A 395 -22.22 3.76 -40.98
C LEU A 395 -20.75 3.31 -41.03
N PHE A 396 -20.44 2.38 -41.92
CA PHE A 396 -19.17 2.30 -42.67
C PHE A 396 -19.44 1.53 -43.96
N GLY A 397 -19.79 2.31 -44.98
CA GLY A 397 -19.53 2.09 -46.39
C GLY A 397 -18.82 3.31 -46.92
#